data_AF-A0A6A4SI55-F1
#
_entry.id   AF-A0A6A4SI55-F1
#
_cell.length_a   1.000
_cell.length_b   1.000
_cell.length_c   1.000
_cell.angle_alpha   90.00
_cell.angle_beta   90.00
_cell.angle_gamma   90.00
#
_symmetry.space_group_name_H-M   'P 1'
#
loop_
_entity.id
_entity.type
_entity.pdbx_description
1 polymer ?
#
loop_
_entity_poly.entity_id
_entity_poly.type
_entity_poly.pdbx_seq_one_letter_code
_entity_poly.pdbx_strand_id
1 'polypeptide(L)'
;MNELHSRYSAKGLVVLGVPCNQFGHQENCKNDEILKCLKYVRPGNGFEPKFQLLEKVDVNGKDAHSLFVYLKNSLPFPSDDALALMTDPKSIIWSPVCRNDVSWNFEKFLIGPDGEPFKRYR
;
A
#
# COMPACT_ATOMS: atom_id res chain seq x y z
N MET A 1 -2.37 2.71 11.58
CA MET A 1 -3.06 1.45 11.24
C MET A 1 -3.44 0.62 12.45
N ASN A 2 -2.53 0.25 13.37
CA ASN A 2 -2.88 -0.51 14.59
C ASN A 2 -4.02 0.11 15.41
N GLU A 3 -4.02 1.44 15.54
CA GLU A 3 -5.07 2.16 16.27
C GLU A 3 -6.44 2.06 15.58
N LEU A 4 -6.49 2.26 14.26
CA LEU A 4 -7.74 2.11 13.48
C LEU A 4 -8.28 0.70 13.60
N HIS A 5 -7.43 -0.31 13.43
CA HIS A 5 -7.83 -1.70 13.59
C HIS A 5 -8.36 -1.96 15.02
N SER A 6 -7.66 -1.51 16.06
CA SER A 6 -8.08 -1.73 17.46
C SER A 6 -9.44 -1.08 17.78
N ARG A 7 -9.73 0.09 17.21
CA ARG A 7 -10.98 0.83 17.49
C ARG A 7 -12.18 0.34 16.68
N TYR A 8 -11.96 -0.14 15.46
CA TYR A 8 -13.04 -0.35 14.49
C TYR A 8 -13.14 -1.79 13.96
N SER A 9 -12.25 -2.71 14.31
CA SER A 9 -12.35 -4.11 13.86
C SER A 9 -13.64 -4.78 14.31
N ALA A 10 -14.06 -4.55 15.56
CA ALA A 10 -15.35 -5.01 16.08
C ALA A 10 -16.57 -4.37 15.38
N LYS A 11 -16.36 -3.30 14.60
CA LYS A 11 -17.38 -2.61 13.80
C LYS A 11 -17.28 -2.96 12.31
N GLY A 12 -16.48 -3.97 11.95
CA GLY A 12 -16.34 -4.45 10.59
C GLY A 12 -15.17 -3.87 9.79
N LEU A 13 -14.34 -2.99 10.36
CA LEU A 13 -13.15 -2.50 9.65
C LEU A 13 -12.07 -3.59 9.57
N VAL A 14 -11.70 -3.96 8.35
CA VAL A 14 -10.52 -4.79 8.07
C VAL A 14 -9.41 -3.90 7.53
N VAL A 15 -8.19 -4.11 8.05
CA VAL A 15 -6.99 -3.45 7.54
C VAL A 15 -6.11 -4.52 6.90
N LEU A 16 -5.68 -4.27 5.67
CA LEU A 16 -4.68 -5.08 4.96
C LEU A 16 -3.47 -4.20 4.68
N GLY A 17 -2.29 -4.67 5.06
CA GLY A 17 -1.03 -4.07 4.61
C GLY A 17 -0.42 -4.91 3.51
N VAL A 18 0.02 -4.25 2.44
CA VAL A 18 0.63 -4.91 1.29
C VAL A 18 2.05 -4.38 1.12
N PRO A 19 3.07 -5.16 1.50
CA PRO A 19 4.46 -4.77 1.28
C PRO A 19 4.76 -4.62 -0.22
N CYS A 20 5.54 -3.60 -0.58
CA CYS A 20 5.94 -3.34 -1.97
C CYS A 20 7.32 -2.66 -1.98
N ASN A 21 8.19 -3.04 -2.91
CA ASN A 21 9.57 -2.53 -2.98
C ASN A 21 9.83 -1.56 -4.13
N GLN A 22 8.79 -1.11 -4.83
CA GLN A 22 8.91 -0.25 -6.02
C GLN A 22 9.26 1.21 -5.68
N PHE A 23 9.09 1.63 -4.43
CA PHE A 23 9.21 3.03 -4.00
C PHE A 23 10.49 3.23 -3.19
N GLY A 24 11.57 3.65 -3.86
CA GLY A 24 12.86 3.92 -3.24
C GLY A 24 13.48 2.71 -2.54
N HIS A 25 13.08 1.49 -2.93
CA HIS A 25 13.52 0.23 -2.33
C HIS A 25 13.39 0.20 -0.80
N GLN A 26 12.29 0.72 -0.26
CA GLN A 26 12.10 0.83 1.20
C GLN A 26 11.64 -0.47 1.86
N GLU A 27 11.36 -1.53 1.10
CA GLU A 27 10.95 -2.86 1.58
C GLU A 27 11.84 -3.97 1.00
N ASN A 28 13.15 -3.85 1.26
CA ASN A 28 14.15 -4.82 0.81
C ASN A 28 14.08 -6.16 1.55
N CYS A 29 13.44 -6.20 2.74
CA CYS A 29 13.24 -7.42 3.51
C CYS A 29 12.47 -8.47 2.67
N LYS A 30 12.83 -9.75 2.76
CA LYS A 30 12.03 -10.87 2.25
C LYS A 30 10.75 -11.05 3.07
N ASN A 31 9.77 -11.77 2.55
CA ASN A 31 8.48 -11.99 3.23
C ASN A 31 8.64 -12.47 4.69
N ASP A 32 9.59 -13.36 4.96
CA ASP A 32 9.90 -13.93 6.28
C ASP A 32 10.74 -13.01 7.19
N GLU A 33 11.22 -11.88 6.66
CA GLU A 33 12.02 -10.88 7.36
C GLU A 33 11.19 -9.64 7.74
N ILE A 34 10.14 -9.31 7.00
CA ILE A 34 9.35 -8.07 7.18
C ILE A 34 8.86 -7.92 8.64
N LEU A 35 8.26 -8.95 9.22
CA LEU A 35 7.78 -8.89 10.60
C LEU A 35 8.93 -8.69 11.61
N LYS A 36 10.12 -9.24 11.34
CA LYS A 36 11.30 -9.02 12.16
C LYS A 36 11.80 -7.57 12.01
N CYS A 37 11.82 -7.06 10.77
CA CYS A 37 12.17 -5.67 10.47
C CYS A 37 11.25 -4.70 11.26
N LEU A 38 9.94 -4.94 11.26
CA LEU A 38 8.97 -4.14 12.02
C LEU A 38 9.16 -4.24 13.55
N LYS A 39 9.40 -5.44 14.06
CA LYS A 39 9.50 -5.71 15.51
C LYS A 39 10.79 -5.20 16.13
N TYR A 40 11.91 -5.28 15.41
CA TYR A 40 13.24 -5.05 15.97
C TYR A 40 13.98 -3.83 15.39
N VAL A 41 13.62 -3.37 14.19
CA VAL A 41 14.36 -2.28 13.52
C VAL A 41 13.54 -1.00 13.45
N ARG A 42 12.43 -1.02 12.71
CA ARG A 42 11.55 0.14 12.56
C ARG A 42 10.13 -0.32 12.25
N PRO A 43 9.13 -0.01 13.08
CA PRO A 43 9.18 0.87 14.26
C PRO A 43 10.06 0.40 15.42
N GLY A 44 10.35 -0.90 15.50
CA GLY A 44 11.16 -1.47 16.58
C GLY A 44 10.38 -1.59 17.90
N ASN A 45 11.09 -1.71 19.01
CA ASN A 45 10.50 -1.75 20.37
C ASN A 45 9.41 -2.80 20.58
N GLY A 46 9.52 -3.95 19.91
CA GLY A 46 8.53 -5.03 20.02
C GLY A 46 7.22 -4.74 19.29
N PHE A 47 7.20 -3.76 18.37
CA PHE A 47 6.02 -3.46 17.57
C PHE A 47 5.56 -4.68 16.77
N GLU A 48 4.26 -4.98 16.84
CA GLU A 48 3.62 -6.01 16.02
C GLU A 48 2.38 -5.42 15.33
N PRO A 49 2.19 -5.64 14.01
CA PRO A 49 0.99 -5.21 13.34
C PRO A 49 -0.21 -6.01 13.87
N LYS A 50 -1.28 -5.30 14.27
CA LYS A 50 -2.54 -5.89 14.72
C LYS A 50 -3.46 -6.29 13.55
N PHE A 51 -2.97 -6.14 12.33
CA PHE A 51 -3.73 -6.31 11.10
C PHE A 51 -2.93 -7.19 10.15
N GLN A 52 -3.60 -7.76 9.15
CA GLN A 52 -2.97 -8.72 8.27
C GLN A 52 -1.99 -8.03 7.31
N LEU A 53 -0.77 -8.53 7.27
CA LEU A 53 0.17 -8.28 6.18
C LEU A 53 0.05 -9.40 5.16
N LEU A 54 -0.03 -9.02 3.89
CA LEU A 54 0.02 -9.96 2.77
C LEU A 54 1.47 -10.18 2.33
N GLU A 55 1.67 -11.03 1.33
CA GLU A 55 2.96 -11.18 0.68
C GLU A 55 3.35 -9.89 -0.07
N LYS A 56 4.66 -9.71 -0.25
CA LYS A 56 5.21 -8.61 -1.03
C LYS A 56 4.82 -8.78 -2.50
N VAL A 57 4.27 -7.72 -3.09
CA VAL A 57 3.87 -7.67 -4.50
C VAL A 57 4.25 -6.34 -5.15
N ASP A 58 4.21 -6.33 -6.48
CA ASP A 58 4.26 -5.10 -7.25
C ASP A 58 2.86 -4.50 -7.39
N VAL A 59 2.77 -3.17 -7.34
CA VAL A 59 1.50 -2.42 -7.45
C VAL A 59 1.41 -1.62 -8.74
N ASN A 60 2.55 -1.38 -9.40
CA ASN A 60 2.69 -0.68 -10.67
C ASN A 60 3.43 -1.52 -11.73
N GLY A 61 3.33 -1.09 -12.99
CA GLY A 61 3.98 -1.75 -14.12
C GLY A 61 3.28 -3.04 -14.57
N LYS A 62 3.94 -3.75 -15.49
CA LYS A 62 3.41 -4.94 -16.17
C LYS A 62 3.11 -6.11 -15.22
N ASP A 63 3.86 -6.22 -14.13
CA ASP A 63 3.78 -7.31 -13.16
C ASP A 63 2.92 -6.92 -11.93
N ALA A 64 2.20 -5.79 -12.00
CA ALA A 64 1.34 -5.33 -10.93
C ALA A 64 0.27 -6.38 -10.59
N HIS A 65 0.08 -6.63 -9.29
CA HIS A 65 -0.95 -7.54 -8.81
C HIS A 65 -2.34 -7.08 -9.27
N SER A 66 -3.17 -8.02 -9.72
CA SER A 66 -4.49 -7.74 -10.34
C SER A 66 -5.40 -6.87 -9.49
N LEU A 67 -5.36 -7.04 -8.16
CA LEU A 67 -6.05 -6.17 -7.20
C LEU A 67 -5.66 -4.69 -7.37
N PHE A 68 -4.36 -4.37 -7.47
CA PHE A 68 -3.92 -2.98 -7.63
C PHE A 68 -4.21 -2.44 -9.02
N VAL A 69 -4.18 -3.28 -10.06
CA VAL A 69 -4.66 -2.89 -11.39
C VAL A 69 -6.13 -2.46 -11.32
N TYR A 70 -6.97 -3.27 -10.67
CA TYR A 70 -8.40 -2.96 -10.48
C TYR A 70 -8.62 -1.69 -9.65
N LEU A 71 -7.93 -1.55 -8.51
CA LEU A 71 -8.06 -0.39 -7.61
C LEU A 71 -7.61 0.92 -8.27
N LYS A 72 -6.48 0.91 -8.99
CA LYS A 72 -5.99 2.08 -9.73
C LYS A 72 -6.89 2.46 -10.90
N ASN A 73 -7.57 1.51 -11.54
CA ASN A 73 -8.52 1.82 -12.60
C ASN A 73 -9.84 2.37 -12.05
N SER A 74 -10.30 1.85 -10.91
CA SER A 74 -11.53 2.29 -10.26
C SER A 74 -11.38 3.65 -9.56
N LEU A 75 -10.21 3.91 -8.97
CA LEU A 75 -9.87 5.15 -8.28
C LEU A 75 -8.55 5.71 -8.85
N PRO A 76 -8.60 6.36 -10.03
CA PRO A 76 -7.40 6.74 -10.78
C PRO A 76 -6.52 7.76 -10.08
N PHE A 77 -7.09 8.59 -9.21
CA PHE A 77 -6.36 9.66 -8.53
C PHE A 77 -6.67 9.66 -7.03
N PRO A 78 -5.69 9.94 -6.16
CA PRO A 78 -5.96 10.25 -4.76
C PRO A 78 -6.88 11.46 -4.65
N SER A 79 -7.80 11.41 -3.70
CA SER A 79 -8.81 12.44 -3.50
C SER A 79 -8.28 13.72 -2.85
N ASP A 80 -7.12 13.62 -2.21
CA ASP A 80 -6.39 14.67 -1.51
C ASP A 80 -5.22 15.25 -2.31
N ASP A 81 -4.74 14.55 -3.34
CA ASP A 81 -3.73 15.02 -4.29
C ASP A 81 -3.89 14.32 -5.65
N ALA A 82 -4.57 14.98 -6.58
CA ALA A 82 -4.90 14.39 -7.87
C ALA A 82 -3.80 14.52 -8.94
N LEU A 83 -2.72 15.27 -8.67
CA LEU A 83 -1.76 15.68 -9.70
C LEU A 83 -0.36 15.10 -9.49
N ALA A 84 0.09 14.97 -8.25
CA ALA A 84 1.44 14.51 -8.02
C ALA A 84 1.57 13.01 -8.34
N LEU A 85 2.56 12.65 -9.16
CA LEU A 85 3.00 11.27 -9.34
C LEU A 85 4.37 11.09 -8.65
N MET A 86 5.42 11.67 -9.22
CA MET A 86 6.77 11.58 -8.67
C MET A 86 7.55 12.86 -8.98
N THR A 87 8.28 13.38 -8.00
CA THR A 87 9.11 14.59 -8.19
C THR A 87 10.40 14.27 -8.95
N ASP A 88 11.11 13.21 -8.53
CA ASP A 88 12.31 12.74 -9.24
C ASP A 88 11.93 11.60 -10.20
N PRO A 89 12.00 11.80 -11.53
CA PRO A 89 11.66 10.76 -12.49
C PRO A 89 12.53 9.50 -12.35
N LYS A 90 13.74 9.60 -11.79
CA LYS A 90 14.61 8.43 -11.54
C LYS A 90 14.03 7.47 -10.49
N SER A 91 13.08 7.94 -9.67
CA SER A 91 12.38 7.08 -8.70
C SER A 91 11.30 6.21 -9.34
N ILE A 92 10.97 6.43 -10.62
CA ILE A 92 10.06 5.57 -11.38
C ILE A 92 10.88 4.45 -12.03
N ILE A 93 10.80 3.26 -11.46
CA ILE A 93 11.59 2.09 -11.87
C ILE A 93 10.75 0.96 -12.49
N TRP A 94 9.44 1.19 -12.66
CA TRP A 94 8.52 0.23 -13.27
C TRP A 94 8.16 0.63 -14.69
N SER A 95 7.63 -0.34 -15.45
CA SER A 95 7.16 -0.13 -16.83
C SER A 95 5.99 -1.08 -17.15
N PRO A 96 4.97 -0.65 -17.90
CA PRO A 96 4.73 0.73 -18.36
C PRO A 96 4.38 1.66 -17.19
N VAL A 97 4.54 2.97 -17.41
CA VAL A 97 4.12 4.01 -16.48
C VAL A 97 2.72 4.50 -16.88
N CYS A 98 1.81 4.54 -15.94
CA CYS A 98 0.42 4.93 -16.12
C CYS A 98 0.07 6.15 -15.26
N ARG A 99 -0.87 6.98 -15.73
CA ARG A 99 -1.30 8.20 -15.00
C ARG A 99 -1.92 7.91 -13.63
N ASN A 100 -2.47 6.72 -13.46
CA ASN A 100 -3.13 6.29 -12.23
C ASN A 100 -2.21 5.48 -11.29
N ASP A 101 -0.91 5.38 -11.60
CA ASP A 101 0.05 4.65 -10.78
C ASP A 101 0.05 5.11 -9.32
N VAL A 102 0.34 4.17 -8.41
CA VAL A 102 0.62 4.50 -7.02
C VAL A 102 1.91 5.32 -6.99
N SER A 103 1.86 6.44 -6.30
CA SER A 103 2.93 7.44 -6.31
C SER A 103 4.04 7.14 -5.30
N TRP A 104 3.71 6.58 -4.15
CA TRP A 104 4.66 6.27 -3.08
C TRP A 104 4.15 5.23 -2.09
N ASN A 105 5.00 4.87 -1.13
CA ASN A 105 4.64 4.06 0.02
C ASN A 105 3.47 4.70 0.80
N PHE A 106 2.62 3.84 1.36
CA PHE A 106 1.49 4.23 2.21
C PHE A 106 0.35 4.97 1.51
N GLU A 107 0.13 4.85 0.21
CA GLU A 107 -1.20 5.16 -0.36
C GLU A 107 -2.27 4.23 0.22
N LYS A 108 -3.52 4.71 0.30
CA LYS A 108 -4.64 4.00 0.93
C LYS A 108 -5.83 3.92 -0.01
N PHE A 109 -6.43 2.73 -0.09
CA PHE A 109 -7.71 2.50 -0.77
C PHE A 109 -8.75 2.10 0.28
N LEU A 110 -9.85 2.83 0.32
CA LEU A 110 -11.02 2.51 1.14
C LEU A 110 -12.03 1.78 0.26
N ILE A 111 -12.44 0.60 0.71
CA ILE A 111 -13.36 -0.31 0.00
C ILE A 111 -14.62 -0.44 0.87
N GLY A 112 -15.79 -0.38 0.24
CA GLY A 112 -17.08 -0.54 0.89
C GLY A 112 -17.34 -1.99 1.34
N PRO A 113 -18.32 -2.22 2.23
CA PRO A 113 -18.71 -3.57 2.64
C PRO A 113 -19.33 -4.40 1.51
N ASP A 114 -19.73 -3.76 0.42
CA ASP A 114 -20.17 -4.37 -0.85
C ASP A 114 -19.00 -4.80 -1.76
N GLY A 115 -17.76 -4.46 -1.39
CA GLY A 115 -16.55 -4.75 -2.16
C GLY A 115 -16.17 -3.66 -3.17
N GLU A 116 -16.95 -2.58 -3.26
CA GLU A 116 -16.70 -1.52 -4.24
C GLU A 116 -15.66 -0.51 -3.73
N PRO A 117 -14.68 -0.11 -4.55
CA PRO A 117 -13.72 0.93 -4.20
C PRO A 117 -14.43 2.28 -3.96
N PHE A 118 -14.30 2.82 -2.75
CA PHE A 118 -14.98 4.04 -2.33
C PHE A 118 -14.10 5.29 -2.45
N LYS A 119 -12.85 5.24 -1.97
CA LYS A 119 -11.96 6.42 -1.96
C LYS A 119 -10.48 6.07 -1.90
N ARG A 120 -9.64 6.86 -2.57
CA ARG A 120 -8.17 6.75 -2.56
C ARG A 120 -7.53 7.96 -1.88
N TYR A 121 -6.45 7.73 -1.13
CA TYR A 121 -5.72 8.74 -0.37
C TYR A 121 -4.22 8.58 -0.54
N ARG A 122 -3.48 9.69 -0.47
CA ARG A 122 -2.02 9.73 -0.52
C ARG A 122 -1.43 10.11 0.83
#